data_AF-A0A2J7ZZV9-F1
#
_entry.id   AF-A0A2J7ZZV9-F1
#
_cell.length_a   1.000
_cell.length_b   1.000
_cell.length_c   1.000
_cell.angle_alpha   90.00
_cell.angle_beta   90.00
_cell.angle_gamma   90.00
#
_symmetry.space_group_name_H-M   'P 1'
#
loop_
_entity.id
_entity.type
_entity.pdbx_description
1 polymer ?
#
loop_
_entity_poly.entity_id
_entity_poly.type
_entity_poly.pdbx_seq_one_letter_code
_entity_poly.pdbx_strand_id
1 'polypeptide(L)'
;MAGRASHSCSCADLAPPEPPAPGLWRGDTPAAATSDSERLEASGECGSEVQEADRPTSLRMAEMWTERSDSAYLSAAKLLTVCMVFISDIRSCQNKEQEQRRVEKELAKIRARFGEDKALSGKSGRQAHDPPSRLLPPAGYDRRKYIWKLLYIYMLGFDIDFGHKQACDLIPMPKYSDKQVGYMACSLLLQENDEFLRLAINAIHLDLTSRNEAFQALGLSFVGNIGGHEMAEALTLDVLKLLTSGASRPLIKKRATLCLLRLLRKTPADAPLLVTADTFSPTMGALLDERDLGLLLCSVTLLHGLVSRSGTGGYETCQGRVIKVLERLVRERERIPPEYLYYGIPSPWLQARCLRALQLFPPPDSAAERKSLHDVLQNIIAQTSAEAAKNANPNKTNALNAILFEALAVALHHASATNNAIAATGPDAANDRATLGSCLSLMGRYLAGKDPNAKYLALDSLARLAGGMPEVLEGVRHHQATVMASLKDPDVSIRRRALDLLFSMCDSASAPEVVGELLKHLVVADFGVREELVLKLRRSR
;
A
#
# COMPACT_ATOMS: atom_id res chain seq x y z
N MET A 1 -32.30 -33.74 31.27
CA MET A 1 -33.68 -34.24 31.14
C MET A 1 -34.59 -33.34 31.95
N ALA A 2 -35.75 -33.01 31.37
CA ALA A 2 -36.72 -31.95 31.74
C ALA A 2 -37.17 -31.97 33.22
N GLY A 3 -37.73 -30.92 33.83
CA GLY A 3 -38.30 -29.65 33.37
C GLY A 3 -39.27 -29.11 34.44
N ARG A 4 -39.86 -27.93 34.15
CA ARG A 4 -40.94 -27.16 34.85
C ARG A 4 -40.48 -26.11 35.89
N ALA A 5 -41.15 -24.97 36.10
CA ALA A 5 -42.01 -24.08 35.31
C ALA A 5 -42.42 -22.88 36.22
N SER A 6 -42.26 -21.65 35.71
CA SER A 6 -43.17 -20.47 35.74
C SER A 6 -43.73 -19.80 37.03
N HIS A 7 -43.73 -18.44 36.93
CA HIS A 7 -44.56 -17.36 37.56
C HIS A 7 -43.93 -16.67 38.80
N SER A 8 -43.89 -15.33 38.96
CA SER A 8 -44.53 -14.17 38.29
C SER A 8 -43.99 -12.80 38.78
N CYS A 9 -44.10 -11.75 37.93
CA CYS A 9 -44.37 -10.31 38.19
C CYS A 9 -43.38 -9.39 38.95
N SER A 10 -42.92 -8.29 38.30
CA SER A 10 -43.34 -6.89 38.59
C SER A 10 -42.56 -5.84 37.77
N CYS A 11 -43.25 -4.78 37.38
CA CYS A 11 -42.88 -3.63 36.54
C CYS A 11 -41.73 -2.75 37.08
N ALA A 12 -41.01 -2.05 36.18
CA ALA A 12 -40.90 -0.58 36.15
C ALA A 12 -39.90 -0.12 35.06
N ASP A 13 -40.43 0.63 34.08
CA ASP A 13 -39.69 1.44 33.11
C ASP A 13 -39.07 2.68 33.76
N LEU A 14 -37.82 3.03 33.44
CA LEU A 14 -37.27 4.37 33.68
C LEU A 14 -36.33 4.80 32.53
N ALA A 15 -36.77 5.84 31.83
CA ALA A 15 -36.05 6.60 30.81
C ALA A 15 -34.99 7.55 31.44
N PRO A 16 -33.98 8.00 30.67
CA PRO A 16 -32.93 8.91 31.15
C PRO A 16 -33.38 10.39 31.13
N PRO A 17 -32.76 11.27 31.96
CA PRO A 17 -33.22 12.64 32.16
C PRO A 17 -32.67 13.65 31.13
N GLU A 18 -33.52 14.62 30.79
CA GLU A 18 -33.25 15.84 30.00
C GLU A 18 -32.55 16.95 30.82
N PRO A 19 -31.90 17.94 30.15
CA PRO A 19 -31.11 19.00 30.77
C PRO A 19 -31.94 20.27 31.09
N PRO A 20 -31.49 21.15 32.02
CA PRO A 20 -32.18 22.40 32.32
C PRO A 20 -31.80 23.57 31.40
N ALA A 21 -32.77 24.46 31.20
CA ALA A 21 -32.78 25.64 30.32
C ALA A 21 -32.31 26.96 31.03
N PRO A 22 -32.20 28.11 30.32
CA PRO A 22 -31.19 29.15 30.55
C PRO A 22 -31.63 30.38 31.38
N GLY A 23 -30.65 31.16 31.87
CA GLY A 23 -30.85 32.45 32.54
C GLY A 23 -29.75 33.47 32.20
N LEU A 24 -30.19 34.69 31.87
CA LEU A 24 -29.46 35.89 31.42
C LEU A 24 -28.35 36.37 32.38
N TRP A 25 -27.32 37.06 31.86
CA TRP A 25 -26.98 38.47 32.17
C TRP A 25 -25.92 39.02 31.17
N ARG A 26 -26.13 40.28 30.76
CA ARG A 26 -25.33 41.09 29.82
C ARG A 26 -24.04 41.63 30.46
N GLY A 27 -23.03 41.94 29.64
CA GLY A 27 -21.97 42.89 30.00
C GLY A 27 -20.74 42.85 29.09
N ASP A 28 -20.79 43.64 28.01
CA ASP A 28 -19.71 44.41 27.35
C ASP A 28 -18.42 43.75 26.81
N THR A 29 -18.32 43.81 25.46
CA THR A 29 -17.14 43.82 24.58
C THR A 29 -16.08 44.91 24.95
N PRO A 30 -14.77 44.78 24.61
CA PRO A 30 -14.33 44.66 23.20
C PRO A 30 -13.11 43.77 22.86
N ALA A 31 -13.22 43.24 21.63
CA ALA A 31 -12.21 42.80 20.68
C ALA A 31 -10.71 42.76 21.08
N ALA A 32 -10.13 41.57 21.01
CA ALA A 32 -8.75 41.37 20.57
C ALA A 32 -8.64 40.00 19.87
N ALA A 33 -8.12 40.01 18.65
CA ALA A 33 -7.88 38.83 17.83
C ALA A 33 -6.71 38.01 18.38
N THR A 34 -6.93 36.71 18.62
CA THR A 34 -5.84 35.73 18.74
C THR A 34 -6.26 34.40 18.10
N SER A 35 -5.54 34.09 17.04
CA SER A 35 -5.40 32.86 16.26
C SER A 35 -5.77 31.53 16.93
N ASP A 36 -6.57 30.75 16.20
CA ASP A 36 -6.77 29.30 16.32
C ASP A 36 -5.45 28.52 16.19
N SER A 37 -4.71 28.35 17.28
CA SER A 37 -3.50 27.49 17.32
C SER A 37 -3.54 26.41 18.39
N GLU A 38 -4.60 26.27 19.18
CA GLU A 38 -4.63 25.33 20.31
C GLU A 38 -5.84 24.41 20.23
N ARG A 39 -5.86 23.52 19.23
CA ARG A 39 -6.73 22.33 19.21
C ARG A 39 -6.26 21.18 18.31
N LEU A 40 -4.96 21.09 18.02
CA LEU A 40 -4.38 20.12 17.08
C LEU A 40 -3.31 19.17 17.68
N GLU A 41 -3.23 19.05 19.01
CA GLU A 41 -2.35 18.07 19.67
C GLU A 41 -3.15 16.98 20.39
N ALA A 42 -3.89 16.16 19.62
CA ALA A 42 -4.47 14.89 20.09
C ALA A 42 -4.86 13.97 18.90
N SER A 43 -3.93 13.73 17.98
CA SER A 43 -4.08 12.71 16.90
C SER A 43 -2.72 12.42 16.26
N GLY A 44 -1.77 11.98 17.08
CA GLY A 44 -0.38 11.74 16.69
C GLY A 44 -0.11 10.31 16.22
N GLU A 45 -0.86 9.78 15.26
CA GLU A 45 -0.47 8.60 14.45
C GLU A 45 -1.07 8.72 13.05
N CYS A 46 -0.44 9.52 12.19
CA CYS A 46 -0.67 9.46 10.75
C CYS A 46 0.70 9.40 10.07
N GLY A 47 1.21 8.17 9.91
CA GLY A 47 2.34 7.92 9.03
C GLY A 47 1.90 8.23 7.60
N SER A 48 2.39 9.35 7.06
CA SER A 48 2.33 9.80 5.67
C SER A 48 1.69 8.82 4.68
N GLU A 49 0.35 8.77 4.65
CA GLU A 49 -0.37 8.37 3.46
C GLU A 49 -0.24 9.55 2.49
N VAL A 50 0.58 9.38 1.45
CA VAL A 50 0.53 10.26 0.29
C VAL A 50 -0.93 10.29 -0.17
N GLN A 51 -1.55 11.46 -0.15
CA GLN A 51 -2.90 11.66 -0.70
C GLN A 51 -2.95 10.99 -2.08
N GLU A 52 -3.81 9.98 -2.22
CA GLU A 52 -3.81 9.06 -3.37
C GLU A 52 -4.19 9.73 -4.70
N ALA A 53 -4.64 10.99 -4.63
CA ALA A 53 -4.84 11.89 -5.76
C ALA A 53 -3.52 12.27 -6.47
N ASP A 54 -2.37 12.15 -5.79
CA ASP A 54 -1.05 12.58 -6.29
C ASP A 54 -0.14 11.41 -6.74
N ARG A 55 -0.67 10.19 -6.94
CA ARG A 55 0.16 9.12 -7.52
C ARG A 55 0.60 9.52 -8.93
N PRO A 56 1.91 9.56 -9.22
CA PRO A 56 2.37 9.94 -10.54
C PRO A 56 1.87 8.93 -11.58
N THR A 57 1.41 9.43 -12.72
CA THR A 57 0.88 8.65 -13.85
C THR A 57 1.79 7.48 -14.25
N SER A 58 3.10 7.61 -14.03
CA SER A 58 4.11 6.57 -14.22
C SER A 58 3.93 5.31 -13.36
N LEU A 59 3.44 5.43 -12.12
CA LEU A 59 3.18 4.31 -11.22
C LEU A 59 1.90 3.55 -11.61
N ARG A 60 0.84 4.28 -12.01
CA ARG A 60 -0.38 3.67 -12.58
C ARG A 60 -0.09 2.91 -13.87
N MET A 61 0.84 3.43 -14.69
CA MET A 61 1.36 2.70 -15.83
C MET A 61 2.20 1.50 -15.39
N ALA A 62 3.16 1.63 -14.48
CA ALA A 62 3.96 0.48 -14.05
C ALA A 62 3.07 -0.67 -13.53
N GLU A 63 2.01 -0.40 -12.78
CA GLU A 63 1.07 -1.42 -12.27
C GLU A 63 0.22 -2.09 -13.37
N MET A 64 -0.13 -1.39 -14.46
CA MET A 64 -0.78 -2.01 -15.64
C MET A 64 0.20 -2.78 -16.54
N TRP A 65 1.47 -2.37 -16.56
CA TRP A 65 2.51 -2.88 -17.45
C TRP A 65 3.41 -3.94 -16.79
N THR A 66 3.26 -4.18 -15.47
CA THR A 66 4.10 -5.11 -14.66
C THR A 66 3.70 -6.59 -14.78
N GLU A 67 2.94 -6.95 -15.80
CA GLU A 67 2.94 -8.34 -16.22
C GLU A 67 4.14 -8.57 -17.16
N ARG A 68 5.09 -9.41 -16.75
CA ARG A 68 5.97 -10.17 -17.67
C ARG A 68 5.10 -11.16 -18.49
N SER A 69 4.03 -10.68 -19.11
CA SER A 69 3.28 -11.38 -20.11
C SER A 69 3.50 -10.66 -21.43
N ASP A 70 3.59 -11.41 -22.51
CA ASP A 70 3.80 -10.92 -23.87
C ASP A 70 2.84 -9.79 -24.28
N SER A 71 1.77 -9.52 -23.52
CA SER A 71 0.78 -8.47 -23.75
C SER A 71 1.29 -7.04 -23.59
N ALA A 72 2.18 -6.74 -22.62
CA ALA A 72 2.74 -5.39 -22.47
C ALA A 72 3.74 -5.05 -23.60
N TYR A 73 4.58 -6.03 -23.97
CA TYR A 73 5.44 -5.94 -25.15
C TYR A 73 4.61 -5.86 -26.45
N LEU A 74 3.51 -6.61 -26.57
CA LEU A 74 2.58 -6.48 -27.70
C LEU A 74 1.88 -5.11 -27.72
N SER A 75 1.66 -4.47 -26.57
CA SER A 75 0.98 -3.17 -26.48
C SER A 75 1.91 -2.01 -26.78
N ALA A 76 3.15 -2.04 -26.28
CA ALA A 76 4.22 -1.14 -26.70
C ALA A 76 4.58 -1.33 -28.18
N ALA A 77 4.74 -2.57 -28.65
CA ALA A 77 4.97 -2.87 -30.07
C ALA A 77 3.75 -2.45 -30.93
N LYS A 78 2.53 -2.65 -30.41
CA LYS A 78 1.23 -2.09 -30.82
C LYS A 78 1.30 -0.58 -31.09
N LEU A 79 1.60 0.16 -30.02
CA LEU A 79 1.75 1.62 -29.99
C LEU A 79 2.80 2.08 -31.00
N LEU A 80 3.96 1.43 -30.99
CA LEU A 80 5.07 1.70 -31.89
C LEU A 80 4.63 1.50 -33.34
N THR A 81 4.04 0.37 -33.72
CA THR A 81 3.69 0.12 -35.13
C THR A 81 2.62 1.09 -35.65
N VAL A 82 1.66 1.49 -34.81
CA VAL A 82 0.50 2.30 -35.22
C VAL A 82 0.75 3.82 -35.12
N CYS A 83 1.61 4.25 -34.19
CA CYS A 83 1.93 5.65 -33.91
C CYS A 83 3.36 6.04 -34.30
N MET A 84 4.19 5.13 -34.83
CA MET A 84 5.61 5.35 -35.15
C MET A 84 5.86 6.64 -35.92
N VAL A 85 5.06 6.91 -36.95
CA VAL A 85 5.21 8.14 -37.76
C VAL A 85 4.98 9.39 -36.92
N PHE A 86 3.90 9.41 -36.12
CA PHE A 86 3.61 10.57 -35.27
C PHE A 86 4.66 10.76 -34.18
N ILE A 87 5.09 9.68 -33.53
CA ILE A 87 6.15 9.72 -32.52
C ILE A 87 7.48 10.19 -33.14
N SER A 88 7.81 9.71 -34.35
CA SER A 88 9.00 10.15 -35.09
C SER A 88 8.92 11.63 -35.43
N ASP A 89 7.77 12.13 -35.89
CA ASP A 89 7.57 13.54 -36.19
C ASP A 89 7.78 14.41 -34.95
N ILE A 90 7.19 14.01 -33.80
CA ILE A 90 7.35 14.72 -32.52
C ILE A 90 8.81 14.73 -32.09
N ARG A 91 9.50 13.58 -32.15
CA ARG A 91 10.94 13.48 -31.80
C ARG A 91 11.85 14.26 -32.75
N SER A 92 11.39 14.56 -33.96
CA SER A 92 12.13 15.36 -34.94
C SER A 92 11.93 16.88 -34.79
N CYS A 93 10.99 17.30 -33.93
CA CYS A 93 10.76 18.73 -33.67
C CYS A 93 11.98 19.35 -32.98
N GLN A 94 12.41 20.52 -33.46
CA GLN A 94 13.61 21.18 -32.96
C GLN A 94 13.34 22.08 -31.74
N ASN A 95 12.08 22.47 -31.55
CA ASN A 95 11.66 23.34 -30.46
C ASN A 95 10.23 23.03 -30.01
N LYS A 96 9.88 23.54 -28.82
CA LYS A 96 8.57 23.33 -28.19
C LYS A 96 7.40 23.86 -29.02
N GLU A 97 7.62 24.91 -29.81
CA GLU A 97 6.59 25.49 -30.67
C GLU A 97 6.24 24.59 -31.86
N GLN A 98 7.26 23.97 -32.50
CA GLN A 98 7.04 22.98 -33.55
C GLN A 98 6.31 21.74 -33.02
N GLU A 99 6.69 21.29 -31.82
CA GLU A 99 6.00 20.19 -31.13
C GLU A 99 4.53 20.54 -30.88
N GLN A 100 4.25 21.71 -30.30
CA GLN A 100 2.90 22.21 -30.06
C GLN A 100 2.05 22.22 -31.35
N ARG A 101 2.57 22.81 -32.43
CA ARG A 101 1.89 22.87 -33.74
C ARG A 101 1.63 21.47 -34.31
N ARG A 102 2.58 20.54 -34.15
CA ARG A 102 2.45 19.16 -34.63
C ARG A 102 1.37 18.40 -33.87
N VAL A 103 1.29 18.60 -32.55
CA VAL A 103 0.26 18.02 -31.67
C VAL A 103 -1.11 18.57 -32.02
N GLU A 104 -1.27 19.90 -32.12
CA GLU A 104 -2.54 20.54 -32.48
C GLU A 104 -3.08 20.05 -33.83
N LYS A 105 -2.18 19.87 -34.81
CA LYS A 105 -2.54 19.29 -36.12
C LYS A 105 -3.05 17.85 -36.02
N GLU A 106 -2.46 17.00 -35.18
CA GLU A 106 -3.03 15.66 -34.93
C GLU A 106 -4.36 15.75 -34.17
N LEU A 107 -4.47 16.57 -33.14
CA LEU A 107 -5.71 16.71 -32.37
C LEU A 107 -6.87 17.13 -33.27
N ALA A 108 -6.66 18.12 -34.14
CA ALA A 108 -7.65 18.55 -35.13
C ALA A 108 -8.06 17.40 -36.07
N LYS A 109 -7.10 16.61 -36.55
CA LYS A 109 -7.35 15.43 -37.39
C LYS A 109 -8.18 14.37 -36.66
N ILE A 110 -7.86 14.11 -35.39
CA ILE A 110 -8.58 13.13 -34.57
C ILE A 110 -10.02 13.62 -34.29
N ARG A 111 -10.19 14.91 -33.94
CA ARG A 111 -11.51 15.53 -33.73
C ARG A 111 -12.40 15.39 -34.97
N ALA A 112 -11.85 15.70 -36.16
CA ALA A 112 -12.60 15.56 -37.42
C ALA A 112 -13.09 14.12 -37.64
N ARG A 113 -12.21 13.14 -37.42
CA ARG A 113 -12.57 11.71 -37.57
C ARG A 113 -13.63 11.24 -36.57
N PHE A 114 -13.54 11.67 -35.32
CA PHE A 114 -14.57 11.34 -34.33
C PHE A 114 -15.90 12.07 -34.58
N GLY A 115 -15.87 13.24 -35.22
CA GLY A 115 -17.06 13.94 -35.70
C GLY A 115 -17.77 13.21 -36.84
N GLU A 116 -17.02 12.68 -37.81
CA GLU A 116 -17.55 11.86 -38.91
C GLU A 116 -18.23 10.57 -38.40
N ASP A 117 -17.65 9.93 -37.38
CA ASP A 117 -18.18 8.71 -36.76
C ASP A 117 -19.57 8.92 -36.11
N LYS A 118 -19.82 10.11 -35.51
CA LYS A 118 -21.15 10.50 -35.00
C LYS A 118 -22.19 10.60 -36.12
N ALA A 119 -21.80 11.10 -37.30
CA ALA A 119 -22.71 11.26 -38.44
C ALA A 119 -23.08 9.92 -39.11
N LEU A 120 -22.22 8.91 -39.01
CA LEU A 120 -22.48 7.54 -39.47
C LEU A 120 -23.35 6.74 -38.48
N SER A 121 -23.11 6.87 -37.18
CA SER A 121 -23.95 6.24 -36.14
C SER A 121 -25.38 6.78 -36.10
N GLY A 122 -25.61 8.05 -36.44
CA GLY A 122 -26.95 8.65 -36.51
C GLY A 122 -27.77 8.26 -37.74
N LYS A 123 -27.19 7.51 -38.69
CA LYS A 123 -27.85 7.10 -39.96
C LYS A 123 -28.11 5.59 -40.05
N SER A 124 -28.13 4.86 -38.94
CA SER A 124 -28.48 3.42 -38.89
C SER A 124 -29.98 3.14 -39.11
N GLY A 125 -30.64 3.92 -39.95
CA GLY A 125 -32.06 3.78 -40.33
C GLY A 125 -32.31 3.77 -41.83
N ARG A 126 -31.29 3.68 -42.70
CA ARG A 126 -31.50 3.50 -44.15
C ARG A 126 -30.67 2.34 -44.68
N GLN A 127 -31.38 1.45 -45.38
CA GLN A 127 -30.91 0.19 -45.93
C GLN A 127 -29.62 0.31 -46.74
N ALA A 128 -28.75 -0.69 -46.54
CA ALA A 128 -27.53 -0.90 -47.31
C ALA A 128 -27.88 -1.29 -48.74
N HIS A 129 -27.42 -0.52 -49.73
CA HIS A 129 -27.52 -0.93 -51.13
C HIS A 129 -26.26 -0.65 -51.99
N ASP A 130 -25.15 -0.20 -51.39
CA ASP A 130 -23.91 0.04 -52.13
C ASP A 130 -22.82 -1.00 -51.79
N PRO A 131 -22.08 -1.51 -52.80
CA PRO A 131 -21.03 -2.50 -52.59
C PRO A 131 -19.77 -1.85 -51.97
N PRO A 132 -18.99 -2.60 -51.18
CA PRO A 132 -17.83 -2.05 -50.48
C PRO A 132 -16.69 -1.79 -51.46
N SER A 133 -16.41 -0.51 -51.73
CA SER A 133 -15.23 -0.11 -52.51
C SER A 133 -13.98 -0.09 -51.61
N ARG A 134 -13.00 -0.92 -51.98
CA ARG A 134 -11.55 -0.90 -51.63
C ARG A 134 -11.16 -0.70 -50.15
N LEU A 135 -10.74 -1.81 -49.51
CA LEU A 135 -9.65 -1.88 -48.51
C LEU A 135 -9.65 -0.84 -47.36
N LEU A 136 -10.82 -0.41 -46.87
CA LEU A 136 -10.88 0.36 -45.63
C LEU A 136 -10.63 -0.58 -44.41
N PRO A 137 -9.75 -0.23 -43.46
CA PRO A 137 -9.64 -0.97 -42.21
C PRO A 137 -11.00 -1.01 -41.50
N PRO A 138 -11.34 -2.09 -40.77
CA PRO A 138 -12.59 -2.14 -40.02
C PRO A 138 -12.66 -0.97 -39.03
N ALA A 139 -13.80 -0.32 -38.89
CA ALA A 139 -14.00 0.92 -38.10
C ALA A 139 -13.36 0.90 -36.68
N GLY A 140 -13.25 -0.27 -36.04
CA GLY A 140 -12.56 -0.43 -34.76
C GLY A 140 -11.03 -0.25 -34.79
N TYR A 141 -10.37 -0.57 -35.91
CA TYR A 141 -8.91 -0.40 -36.06
C TYR A 141 -8.50 1.08 -36.01
N ASP A 142 -9.21 1.92 -36.74
CA ASP A 142 -8.93 3.36 -36.79
C ASP A 142 -9.24 4.03 -35.44
N ARG A 143 -10.31 3.62 -34.76
CA ARG A 143 -10.64 4.13 -33.42
C ARG A 143 -9.52 3.86 -32.42
N ARG A 144 -9.02 2.63 -32.32
CA ARG A 144 -7.89 2.28 -31.43
C ARG A 144 -6.65 3.12 -31.73
N LYS A 145 -6.31 3.29 -33.01
CA LYS A 145 -5.16 4.07 -33.45
C LYS A 145 -5.23 5.51 -32.94
N TYR A 146 -6.39 6.14 -33.04
CA TYR A 146 -6.57 7.51 -32.58
C TYR A 146 -6.55 7.63 -31.06
N ILE A 147 -7.15 6.68 -30.32
CA ILE A 147 -7.07 6.66 -28.86
C ILE A 147 -5.62 6.51 -28.38
N TRP A 148 -4.81 5.66 -29.02
CA TRP A 148 -3.38 5.55 -28.70
C TRP A 148 -2.62 6.86 -28.91
N LYS A 149 -2.95 7.62 -29.96
CA LYS A 149 -2.35 8.94 -30.19
C LYS A 149 -2.76 9.93 -29.11
N LEU A 150 -4.03 9.95 -28.71
CA LEU A 150 -4.51 10.81 -27.62
C LEU A 150 -3.79 10.49 -26.31
N LEU A 151 -3.61 9.20 -25.99
CA LEU A 151 -2.83 8.78 -24.83
C LEU A 151 -1.38 9.23 -24.90
N TYR A 152 -0.74 9.14 -26.07
CA TYR A 152 0.63 9.63 -26.23
C TYR A 152 0.72 11.14 -26.03
N ILE A 153 -0.22 11.91 -26.57
CA ILE A 153 -0.30 13.36 -26.40
C ILE A 153 -0.51 13.73 -24.93
N TYR A 154 -1.40 13.01 -24.22
CA TYR A 154 -1.60 13.16 -22.79
C TYR A 154 -0.31 12.89 -21.99
N MET A 155 0.44 11.84 -22.33
CA MET A 155 1.72 11.52 -21.68
C MET A 155 2.80 12.57 -21.91
N LEU A 156 2.74 13.34 -23.00
CA LEU A 156 3.62 14.49 -23.23
C LEU A 156 3.27 15.71 -22.37
N GLY A 157 2.13 15.67 -21.65
CA GLY A 157 1.66 16.75 -20.78
C GLY A 157 0.69 17.73 -21.46
N PHE A 158 0.11 17.36 -22.60
CA PHE A 158 -0.94 18.15 -23.25
C PHE A 158 -2.32 17.74 -22.74
N ASP A 159 -3.19 18.73 -22.54
CA ASP A 159 -4.56 18.48 -22.10
C ASP A 159 -5.41 17.83 -23.20
N ILE A 160 -6.18 16.81 -22.82
CA ILE A 160 -7.12 16.10 -23.69
C ILE A 160 -8.53 16.29 -23.15
N ASP A 161 -9.36 17.04 -23.89
CA ASP A 161 -10.75 17.37 -23.54
C ASP A 161 -11.80 16.50 -24.26
N PHE A 162 -11.38 15.59 -25.14
CA PHE A 162 -12.26 14.77 -25.96
C PHE A 162 -11.71 13.36 -26.18
N GLY A 163 -12.55 12.45 -26.68
CA GLY A 163 -12.15 11.04 -26.92
C GLY A 163 -12.50 10.10 -25.77
N HIS A 164 -12.89 10.63 -24.61
CA HIS A 164 -13.33 9.88 -23.42
C HIS A 164 -14.43 8.86 -23.74
N LYS A 165 -15.52 9.31 -24.39
CA LYS A 165 -16.60 8.42 -24.83
C LYS A 165 -16.10 7.35 -25.79
N GLN A 166 -15.30 7.72 -26.78
CA GLN A 166 -14.78 6.79 -27.78
C GLN A 166 -13.86 5.73 -27.16
N ALA A 167 -13.16 6.07 -26.07
CA ALA A 167 -12.41 5.11 -25.27
C ALA A 167 -13.34 4.15 -24.51
N CYS A 168 -14.39 4.65 -23.84
CA CYS A 168 -15.38 3.81 -23.16
C CYS A 168 -16.09 2.86 -24.14
N ASP A 169 -16.42 3.32 -25.35
CA ASP A 169 -17.07 2.50 -26.39
C ASP A 169 -16.20 1.33 -26.86
N LEU A 170 -14.89 1.30 -26.57
CA LEU A 170 -14.01 0.17 -26.87
C LEU A 170 -14.10 -0.95 -25.82
N ILE A 171 -14.54 -0.67 -24.60
CA ILE A 171 -14.66 -1.66 -23.52
C ILE A 171 -15.69 -2.77 -23.85
N PRO A 172 -16.90 -2.49 -24.36
CA PRO A 172 -17.86 -3.56 -24.67
C PRO A 172 -17.50 -4.36 -25.93
N MET A 173 -16.48 -3.96 -26.70
CA MET A 173 -16.12 -4.62 -27.96
C MET A 173 -15.60 -6.05 -27.74
N PRO A 174 -15.90 -7.01 -28.62
CA PRO A 174 -15.56 -8.42 -28.41
C PRO A 174 -14.07 -8.76 -28.60
N LYS A 175 -13.29 -7.89 -29.26
CA LYS A 175 -11.88 -8.14 -29.53
C LYS A 175 -11.02 -7.67 -28.34
N TYR A 176 -10.13 -8.55 -27.86
CA TYR A 176 -9.17 -8.22 -26.79
C TYR A 176 -8.41 -6.91 -27.04
N SER A 177 -7.96 -6.69 -28.28
CA SER A 177 -7.19 -5.50 -28.63
C SER A 177 -8.01 -4.21 -28.59
N ASP A 178 -9.33 -4.26 -28.73
CA ASP A 178 -10.22 -3.10 -28.54
C ASP A 178 -10.39 -2.84 -27.04
N LYS A 179 -10.79 -3.88 -26.28
CA LYS A 179 -10.96 -3.82 -24.82
C LYS A 179 -9.73 -3.29 -24.11
N GLN A 180 -8.55 -3.82 -24.46
CA GLN A 180 -7.28 -3.42 -23.88
C GLN A 180 -7.03 -1.92 -24.02
N VAL A 181 -7.28 -1.36 -25.20
CA VAL A 181 -7.10 0.08 -25.46
C VAL A 181 -8.14 0.89 -24.70
N GLY A 182 -9.40 0.45 -24.70
CA GLY A 182 -10.47 1.10 -23.93
C GLY A 182 -10.15 1.16 -22.44
N TYR A 183 -9.87 0.02 -21.82
CA TYR A 183 -9.56 -0.08 -20.39
C TYR A 183 -8.36 0.77 -19.98
N MET A 184 -7.28 0.72 -20.74
CA MET A 184 -6.08 1.50 -20.44
C MET A 184 -6.31 3.00 -20.69
N ALA A 185 -7.03 3.37 -21.76
CA ALA A 185 -7.33 4.77 -22.01
C ALA A 185 -8.20 5.39 -20.91
N CYS A 186 -9.25 4.68 -20.52
CA CYS A 186 -10.12 5.09 -19.43
C CYS A 186 -9.37 5.14 -18.08
N SER A 187 -8.41 4.23 -17.83
CA SER A 187 -7.63 4.25 -16.57
C SER A 187 -6.72 5.48 -16.44
N LEU A 188 -6.29 6.07 -17.57
CA LEU A 188 -5.35 7.17 -17.60
C LEU A 188 -6.02 8.54 -17.75
N LEU A 189 -7.09 8.60 -18.55
CA LEU A 189 -7.76 9.85 -18.92
C LEU A 189 -8.95 10.18 -18.00
N LEU A 190 -9.60 9.19 -17.39
CA LEU A 190 -10.78 9.41 -16.56
C LEU A 190 -10.43 9.44 -15.08
N GLN A 191 -11.28 10.14 -14.33
CA GLN A 191 -11.30 10.17 -12.88
C GLN A 191 -12.46 9.32 -12.34
N GLU A 192 -12.40 8.96 -11.06
CA GLU A 192 -13.34 8.02 -10.42
C GLU A 192 -14.81 8.47 -10.48
N ASN A 193 -15.07 9.78 -10.59
CA ASN A 193 -16.41 10.39 -10.58
C ASN A 193 -16.96 10.70 -11.99
N ASP A 194 -16.23 10.36 -13.05
CA ASP A 194 -16.68 10.65 -14.42
C ASP A 194 -17.90 9.81 -14.80
N GLU A 195 -18.94 10.46 -15.33
CA GLU A 195 -20.19 9.82 -15.76
C GLU A 195 -19.93 8.72 -16.82
N PHE A 196 -18.88 8.87 -17.62
CA PHE A 196 -18.49 7.88 -18.62
C PHE A 196 -18.09 6.53 -18.02
N LEU A 197 -17.63 6.49 -16.77
CA LEU A 197 -17.32 5.24 -16.08
C LEU A 197 -18.56 4.42 -15.73
N ARG A 198 -19.70 5.08 -15.48
CA ARG A 198 -20.99 4.40 -15.25
C ARG A 198 -21.41 3.55 -16.44
N LEU A 199 -21.15 4.05 -17.66
CA LEU A 199 -21.43 3.33 -18.90
C LEU A 199 -20.60 2.05 -19.05
N ALA A 200 -19.42 2.00 -18.42
CA ALA A 200 -18.53 0.85 -18.48
C ALA A 200 -18.88 -0.24 -17.47
N ILE A 201 -19.64 0.05 -16.40
CA ILE A 201 -19.93 -0.90 -15.29
C ILE A 201 -20.53 -2.21 -15.83
N ASN A 202 -21.56 -2.12 -16.67
CA ASN A 202 -22.19 -3.32 -17.24
C ASN A 202 -21.23 -4.11 -18.15
N ALA A 203 -20.40 -3.42 -18.93
CA ALA A 203 -19.41 -4.08 -19.78
C ALA A 203 -18.32 -4.78 -18.94
N ILE A 204 -17.91 -4.18 -17.83
CA ILE A 204 -16.98 -4.79 -16.86
C ILE A 204 -17.62 -6.02 -16.22
N HIS A 205 -18.87 -5.94 -15.78
CA HIS A 205 -19.61 -7.08 -15.23
C HIS A 205 -19.61 -8.27 -16.21
N LEU A 206 -19.89 -8.02 -17.50
CA LEU A 206 -19.85 -9.05 -18.54
C LEU A 206 -18.45 -9.65 -18.72
N ASP A 207 -17.39 -8.83 -18.62
CA ASP A 207 -16.01 -9.31 -18.73
C ASP A 207 -15.58 -10.13 -17.51
N LEU A 208 -15.97 -9.73 -16.29
CA LEU A 208 -15.70 -10.46 -15.05
C LEU A 208 -16.44 -11.80 -14.98
N THR A 209 -17.66 -11.86 -15.49
CA THR A 209 -18.47 -13.09 -15.54
C THR A 209 -18.18 -13.97 -16.76
N SER A 210 -17.39 -13.47 -17.72
CA SER A 210 -16.97 -14.23 -18.89
C SER A 210 -16.09 -15.43 -18.51
N ARG A 211 -15.94 -16.40 -19.42
CA ARG A 211 -14.98 -17.51 -19.26
C ARG A 211 -13.57 -17.15 -19.72
N ASN A 212 -13.37 -15.93 -20.24
CA ASN A 212 -12.10 -15.53 -20.83
C ASN A 212 -11.23 -14.85 -19.76
N GLU A 213 -10.20 -15.56 -19.29
CA GLU A 213 -9.25 -15.06 -18.30
C GLU A 213 -8.61 -13.73 -18.71
N ALA A 214 -8.36 -13.50 -20.00
CA ALA A 214 -7.79 -12.25 -20.48
C ALA A 214 -8.75 -11.06 -20.31
N PHE A 215 -10.06 -11.28 -20.44
CA PHE A 215 -11.07 -10.24 -20.22
C PHE A 215 -11.29 -9.99 -18.74
N GLN A 216 -11.41 -11.06 -17.95
CA GLN A 216 -11.45 -10.98 -16.49
C GLN A 216 -10.24 -10.19 -15.95
N ALA A 217 -9.04 -10.50 -16.44
CA ALA A 217 -7.81 -9.83 -16.03
C ALA A 217 -7.82 -8.32 -16.34
N LEU A 218 -8.27 -7.92 -17.55
CA LEU A 218 -8.41 -6.51 -17.91
C LEU A 218 -9.42 -5.78 -17.00
N GLY A 219 -10.60 -6.37 -16.80
CA GLY A 219 -11.65 -5.81 -15.94
C GLY A 219 -11.19 -5.66 -14.49
N LEU A 220 -10.56 -6.69 -13.91
CA LEU A 220 -10.05 -6.66 -12.54
C LEU A 220 -8.96 -5.61 -12.36
N SER A 221 -8.02 -5.48 -13.30
CA SER A 221 -6.97 -4.46 -13.22
C SER A 221 -7.53 -3.05 -13.40
N PHE A 222 -8.50 -2.87 -14.29
CA PHE A 222 -9.18 -1.60 -14.46
C PHE A 222 -9.84 -1.14 -13.16
N VAL A 223 -10.68 -2.00 -12.57
CA VAL A 223 -11.36 -1.72 -11.31
C VAL A 223 -10.37 -1.54 -10.16
N GLY A 224 -9.28 -2.31 -10.12
CA GLY A 224 -8.21 -2.15 -9.13
C GLY A 224 -7.48 -0.80 -9.20
N ASN A 225 -7.49 -0.13 -10.35
CA ASN A 225 -6.83 1.16 -10.54
C ASN A 225 -7.76 2.36 -10.30
N ILE A 226 -8.94 2.35 -10.92
CA ILE A 226 -9.87 3.50 -10.94
C ILE A 226 -11.14 3.30 -10.11
N GLY A 227 -11.39 2.09 -9.58
CA GLY A 227 -12.65 1.74 -8.94
C GLY A 227 -13.06 2.75 -7.87
N GLY A 228 -14.21 3.38 -8.08
CA GLY A 228 -14.88 4.28 -7.14
C GLY A 228 -16.01 3.59 -6.37
N HIS A 229 -16.80 4.38 -5.64
CA HIS A 229 -17.92 3.90 -4.83
C HIS A 229 -18.92 3.05 -5.64
N GLU A 230 -19.36 3.56 -6.79
CA GLU A 230 -20.38 2.90 -7.62
C GLU A 230 -19.89 1.56 -8.19
N MET A 231 -18.61 1.47 -8.54
CA MET A 231 -18.01 0.21 -8.96
C MET A 231 -17.87 -0.77 -7.81
N ALA A 232 -17.57 -0.29 -6.59
CA ALA A 232 -17.52 -1.13 -5.41
C ALA A 232 -18.88 -1.75 -5.11
N GLU A 233 -19.96 -0.97 -5.18
CA GLU A 233 -21.31 -1.49 -4.98
C GLU A 233 -21.71 -2.49 -6.07
N ALA A 234 -21.41 -2.20 -7.33
CA ALA A 234 -21.85 -3.02 -8.46
C ALA A 234 -21.03 -4.31 -8.66
N LEU A 235 -19.71 -4.29 -8.43
CA LEU A 235 -18.80 -5.33 -8.91
C LEU A 235 -18.17 -6.20 -7.80
N THR A 236 -18.29 -5.81 -6.52
CA THR A 236 -17.64 -6.55 -5.41
C THR A 236 -18.04 -8.03 -5.38
N LEU A 237 -19.31 -8.35 -5.61
CA LEU A 237 -19.79 -9.73 -5.61
C LEU A 237 -19.18 -10.56 -6.74
N ASP A 238 -18.93 -9.97 -7.91
CA ASP A 238 -18.31 -10.68 -9.03
C ASP A 238 -16.83 -10.94 -8.76
N VAL A 239 -16.14 -9.97 -8.15
CA VAL A 239 -14.75 -10.14 -7.70
C VAL A 239 -14.65 -11.26 -6.66
N LEU A 240 -15.57 -11.32 -5.68
CA LEU A 240 -15.63 -12.38 -4.68
C LEU A 240 -15.89 -13.76 -5.29
N LYS A 241 -16.79 -13.86 -6.28
CA LYS A 241 -17.02 -15.12 -7.02
C LYS A 241 -15.75 -15.58 -7.74
N LEU A 242 -15.02 -14.69 -8.40
CA LEU A 242 -13.76 -15.02 -9.06
C LEU A 242 -12.68 -15.47 -8.07
N LEU A 243 -12.64 -14.87 -6.88
CA LEU A 243 -11.68 -15.19 -5.84
C LEU A 243 -11.95 -16.57 -5.19
N THR A 244 -13.23 -16.87 -4.92
CA THR A 244 -13.67 -18.12 -4.27
C THR A 244 -13.81 -19.30 -5.22
N SER A 245 -13.98 -19.04 -6.52
CA SER A 245 -14.14 -20.10 -7.52
C SER A 245 -12.89 -20.97 -7.62
N GLY A 246 -13.08 -22.28 -7.46
CA GLY A 246 -12.03 -23.29 -7.66
C GLY A 246 -11.55 -23.39 -9.12
N ALA A 247 -12.34 -22.91 -10.08
CA ALA A 247 -11.95 -22.89 -11.50
C ALA A 247 -11.00 -21.74 -11.83
N SER A 248 -10.90 -20.72 -10.98
CA SER A 248 -10.06 -19.55 -11.22
C SER A 248 -8.58 -19.88 -11.01
N ARG A 249 -7.76 -19.62 -12.03
CA ARG A 249 -6.31 -19.78 -11.93
C ARG A 249 -5.69 -18.76 -10.97
N PRO A 250 -4.50 -19.04 -10.41
CA PRO A 250 -3.81 -18.13 -9.50
C PRO A 250 -3.63 -16.71 -10.04
N LEU A 251 -3.44 -16.55 -11.36
CA LEU A 251 -3.30 -15.22 -11.99
C LEU A 251 -4.54 -14.34 -11.77
N ILE A 252 -5.74 -14.89 -12.00
CA ILE A 252 -7.00 -14.18 -11.82
C ILE A 252 -7.26 -13.94 -10.34
N LYS A 253 -7.00 -14.93 -9.48
CA LYS A 253 -7.13 -14.78 -8.03
C LYS A 253 -6.22 -13.66 -7.49
N LYS A 254 -4.98 -13.51 -7.97
CA LYS A 254 -4.08 -12.40 -7.59
C LYS A 254 -4.71 -11.04 -7.89
N ARG A 255 -5.18 -10.84 -9.14
CA ARG A 255 -5.84 -9.60 -9.57
C ARG A 255 -7.14 -9.35 -8.80
N ALA A 256 -7.95 -10.39 -8.58
CA ALA A 256 -9.20 -10.30 -7.83
C ALA A 256 -8.96 -9.92 -6.37
N THR A 257 -7.91 -10.47 -5.75
CA THR A 257 -7.52 -10.17 -4.36
C THR A 257 -7.13 -8.70 -4.19
N LEU A 258 -6.29 -8.16 -5.08
CA LEU A 258 -5.87 -6.75 -5.02
C LEU A 258 -7.00 -5.80 -5.44
N CYS A 259 -7.82 -6.19 -6.41
CA CYS A 259 -9.02 -5.46 -6.80
C CYS A 259 -10.00 -5.36 -5.62
N LEU A 260 -10.24 -6.46 -4.90
CA LEU A 260 -11.09 -6.46 -3.71
C LEU A 260 -10.54 -5.51 -2.65
N LEU A 261 -9.23 -5.54 -2.39
CA LEU A 261 -8.60 -4.60 -1.45
C LEU A 261 -8.84 -3.14 -1.85
N ARG A 262 -8.75 -2.80 -3.14
CA ARG A 262 -9.05 -1.46 -3.66
C ARG A 262 -10.50 -1.08 -3.37
N LEU A 263 -11.44 -1.95 -3.73
CA LEU A 263 -12.88 -1.70 -3.53
C LEU A 263 -13.21 -1.48 -2.05
N LEU A 264 -12.64 -2.29 -1.15
CA LEU A 264 -12.83 -2.16 0.29
C LEU A 264 -12.31 -0.84 0.87
N ARG A 265 -11.20 -0.31 0.33
CA ARG A 265 -10.68 1.01 0.73
C ARG A 265 -11.56 2.17 0.26
N LYS A 266 -12.35 1.95 -0.80
CA LYS A 266 -13.23 2.96 -1.40
C LYS A 266 -14.65 2.95 -0.83
N THR A 267 -15.06 1.85 -0.20
CA THR A 267 -16.30 1.79 0.56
C THR A 267 -16.20 2.71 1.79
N PRO A 268 -17.16 3.61 2.05
CA PRO A 268 -17.17 4.49 3.23
C PRO A 268 -17.12 3.66 4.53
N ALA A 269 -16.55 4.20 5.61
CA ALA A 269 -16.44 3.48 6.88
C ALA A 269 -17.81 3.05 7.44
N ASP A 270 -18.82 3.89 7.25
CA ASP A 270 -20.19 3.69 7.76
C ASP A 270 -21.05 2.77 6.89
N ALA A 271 -20.60 2.44 5.68
CA ALA A 271 -21.36 1.59 4.78
C ALA A 271 -21.24 0.12 5.18
N PRO A 272 -22.32 -0.67 5.13
CA PRO A 272 -22.28 -2.09 5.45
C PRO A 272 -21.34 -2.80 4.48
N LEU A 273 -20.25 -3.36 5.01
CA LEU A 273 -19.32 -4.14 4.22
C LEU A 273 -20.02 -5.41 3.72
N LEU A 274 -20.00 -5.62 2.40
CA LEU A 274 -20.39 -6.91 1.80
C LEU A 274 -19.48 -8.06 2.27
N VAL A 275 -18.29 -7.73 2.78
CA VAL A 275 -17.29 -8.65 3.31
C VAL A 275 -17.22 -8.47 4.83
N THR A 276 -18.05 -9.23 5.56
CA THR A 276 -17.98 -9.28 7.02
C THR A 276 -16.97 -10.32 7.48
N ALA A 277 -16.40 -10.14 8.68
CA ALA A 277 -15.42 -11.08 9.23
C ALA A 277 -16.01 -12.50 9.33
N ASP A 278 -17.26 -12.63 9.79
CA ASP A 278 -17.94 -13.92 9.98
C ASP A 278 -18.07 -14.73 8.68
N THR A 279 -18.30 -14.06 7.55
CA THR A 279 -18.53 -14.72 6.26
C THR A 279 -17.24 -14.94 5.49
N PHE A 280 -16.27 -14.04 5.62
CA PHE A 280 -15.07 -14.04 4.79
C PHE A 280 -13.85 -14.69 5.45
N SER A 281 -13.81 -14.82 6.77
CA SER A 281 -12.70 -15.44 7.49
C SER A 281 -12.35 -16.85 6.98
N PRO A 282 -13.31 -17.77 6.70
CA PRO A 282 -13.00 -19.08 6.12
C PRO A 282 -12.36 -18.99 4.73
N THR A 283 -12.84 -18.05 3.90
CA THR A 283 -12.30 -17.80 2.56
C THR A 283 -10.86 -17.27 2.66
N MET A 284 -10.62 -16.32 3.57
CA MET A 284 -9.28 -15.81 3.83
C MET A 284 -8.34 -16.91 4.30
N GLY A 285 -8.80 -17.79 5.20
CA GLY A 285 -8.07 -18.98 5.60
C GLY A 285 -7.63 -19.82 4.40
N ALA A 286 -8.57 -20.18 3.53
CA ALA A 286 -8.27 -20.96 2.32
C ALA A 286 -7.25 -20.27 1.40
N LEU A 287 -7.33 -18.95 1.25
CA LEU A 287 -6.39 -18.15 0.46
C LEU A 287 -4.97 -18.12 1.06
N LEU A 288 -4.83 -18.27 2.37
CA LEU A 288 -3.55 -18.35 3.06
C LEU A 288 -2.93 -19.76 3.04
N ASP A 289 -3.70 -20.78 2.67
CA ASP A 289 -3.23 -22.17 2.49
C ASP A 289 -2.79 -22.46 1.04
N GLU A 290 -2.98 -21.52 0.12
CA GLU A 290 -2.60 -21.67 -1.29
C GLU A 290 -1.08 -21.89 -1.47
N ARG A 291 -0.70 -22.62 -2.53
CA ARG A 291 0.71 -22.94 -2.79
C ARG A 291 1.45 -21.85 -3.57
N ASP A 292 0.74 -21.11 -4.41
CA ASP A 292 1.34 -20.06 -5.24
C ASP A 292 1.76 -18.86 -4.36
N LEU A 293 3.07 -18.59 -4.31
CA LEU A 293 3.64 -17.55 -3.45
C LEU A 293 3.21 -16.13 -3.86
N GLY A 294 2.93 -15.90 -5.15
CA GLY A 294 2.42 -14.62 -5.61
C GLY A 294 0.97 -14.37 -5.17
N LEU A 295 0.15 -15.43 -5.11
CA LEU A 295 -1.20 -15.37 -4.59
C LEU A 295 -1.15 -15.12 -3.09
N LEU A 296 -0.31 -15.84 -2.35
CA LEU A 296 -0.11 -15.57 -0.93
C LEU A 296 0.32 -14.14 -0.64
N LEU A 297 1.20 -13.54 -1.45
CA LEU A 297 1.55 -12.14 -1.29
C LEU A 297 0.33 -11.23 -1.41
N CYS A 298 -0.54 -11.49 -2.39
CA CYS A 298 -1.79 -10.75 -2.54
C CYS A 298 -2.73 -11.03 -1.36
N SER A 299 -2.89 -12.29 -0.94
CA SER A 299 -3.77 -12.72 0.16
C SER A 299 -3.40 -12.08 1.48
N VAL A 300 -2.11 -12.09 1.84
CA VAL A 300 -1.60 -11.44 3.06
C VAL A 300 -1.76 -9.91 2.96
N THR A 301 -1.60 -9.34 1.77
CA THR A 301 -1.86 -7.91 1.55
C THR A 301 -3.34 -7.55 1.73
N LEU A 302 -4.25 -8.39 1.27
CA LEU A 302 -5.69 -8.24 1.50
C LEU A 302 -6.03 -8.40 2.98
N LEU A 303 -5.48 -9.42 3.66
CA LEU A 303 -5.66 -9.63 5.10
C LEU A 303 -5.22 -8.39 5.89
N HIS A 304 -4.03 -7.86 5.60
CA HIS A 304 -3.54 -6.65 6.24
C HIS A 304 -4.54 -5.49 6.06
N GLY A 305 -5.05 -5.28 4.85
CA GLY A 305 -6.02 -4.22 4.56
C GLY A 305 -7.36 -4.40 5.28
N LEU A 306 -7.86 -5.62 5.37
CA LEU A 306 -9.09 -5.95 6.11
C LEU A 306 -8.92 -5.69 7.60
N VAL A 307 -7.85 -6.20 8.19
CA VAL A 307 -7.57 -6.06 9.63
C VAL A 307 -7.28 -4.61 10.01
N SER A 308 -6.59 -3.85 9.14
CA SER A 308 -6.35 -2.41 9.38
C SER A 308 -7.64 -1.59 9.44
N ARG A 309 -8.70 -2.04 8.75
CA ARG A 309 -9.97 -1.32 8.66
C ARG A 309 -10.99 -1.79 9.69
N SER A 310 -11.13 -3.10 9.85
CA SER A 310 -12.18 -3.72 10.66
C SER A 310 -11.70 -4.20 12.03
N GLY A 311 -10.40 -4.11 12.30
CA GLY A 311 -9.76 -4.73 13.47
C GLY A 311 -9.48 -6.23 13.26
N THR A 312 -8.92 -6.87 14.28
CA THR A 312 -8.51 -8.28 14.24
C THR A 312 -9.65 -9.26 14.45
N GLY A 313 -10.81 -8.78 14.92
CA GLY A 313 -11.98 -9.60 15.28
C GLY A 313 -12.42 -10.52 14.14
N GLY A 314 -12.43 -11.84 14.40
CA GLY A 314 -12.83 -12.88 13.45
C GLY A 314 -11.72 -13.38 12.52
N TYR A 315 -10.55 -12.73 12.49
CA TYR A 315 -9.38 -13.13 11.70
C TYR A 315 -8.24 -13.73 12.54
N GLU A 316 -8.47 -14.03 13.82
CA GLU A 316 -7.47 -14.58 14.74
C GLU A 316 -6.90 -15.91 14.21
N THR A 317 -7.75 -16.75 13.61
CA THR A 317 -7.31 -18.01 12.98
C THR A 317 -6.40 -17.82 11.77
N CYS A 318 -6.40 -16.64 11.15
CA CYS A 318 -5.52 -16.31 10.04
C CYS A 318 -4.10 -16.01 10.53
N GLN A 319 -3.91 -15.56 11.78
CA GLN A 319 -2.60 -15.28 12.36
C GLN A 319 -1.69 -16.53 12.32
N GLY A 320 -2.19 -17.67 12.81
CA GLY A 320 -1.47 -18.94 12.79
C GLY A 320 -1.10 -19.40 11.38
N ARG A 321 -1.94 -19.10 10.37
CA ARG A 321 -1.65 -19.40 8.95
C ARG A 321 -0.54 -18.53 8.40
N VAL A 322 -0.51 -17.24 8.73
CA VAL A 322 0.58 -16.32 8.34
C VAL A 322 1.92 -16.77 8.94
N ILE A 323 1.92 -17.21 10.20
CA ILE A 323 3.12 -17.78 10.86
C ILE A 323 3.62 -19.02 10.12
N LYS A 324 2.72 -19.94 9.73
CA LYS A 324 3.08 -21.14 8.93
C LYS A 324 3.66 -20.77 7.56
N VAL A 325 3.15 -19.73 6.90
CA VAL A 325 3.71 -19.24 5.63
C VAL A 325 5.15 -18.74 5.84
N LEU A 326 5.40 -17.97 6.90
CA LEU A 326 6.74 -17.51 7.25
C LEU A 326 7.68 -18.67 7.58
N GLU A 327 7.22 -19.62 8.39
CA GLU A 327 7.99 -20.80 8.76
C GLU A 327 8.46 -21.58 7.53
N ARG A 328 7.56 -21.79 6.56
CA ARG A 328 7.89 -22.41 5.27
C ARG A 328 8.96 -21.62 4.50
N LEU A 329 8.85 -20.29 4.43
CA LEU A 329 9.81 -19.47 3.68
C LEU A 329 11.20 -19.43 4.32
N VAL A 330 11.27 -19.43 5.65
CA VAL A 330 12.53 -19.28 6.39
C VAL A 330 13.24 -20.63 6.60
N ARG A 331 12.50 -21.70 6.90
CA ARG A 331 13.06 -23.02 7.24
C ARG A 331 13.14 -23.97 6.05
N GLU A 332 12.19 -23.88 5.12
CA GLU A 332 12.03 -24.86 4.04
C GLU A 332 12.48 -24.30 2.69
N ARG A 333 13.66 -23.68 2.64
CA ARG A 333 14.21 -23.03 1.44
C ARG A 333 14.19 -23.92 0.19
N GLU A 334 14.43 -25.21 0.34
CA GLU A 334 14.46 -26.19 -0.75
C GLU A 334 13.10 -26.42 -1.41
N ARG A 335 12.00 -26.13 -0.71
CA ARG A 335 10.63 -26.24 -1.25
C ARG A 335 10.20 -25.01 -2.05
N ILE A 336 11.02 -23.96 -2.07
CA ILE A 336 10.68 -22.70 -2.73
C ILE A 336 11.16 -22.73 -4.18
N PRO A 337 10.25 -22.50 -5.16
CA PRO A 337 10.64 -22.48 -6.55
C PRO A 337 11.73 -21.42 -6.85
N PRO A 338 12.68 -21.70 -7.75
CA PRO A 338 13.81 -20.82 -8.02
C PRO A 338 13.39 -19.44 -8.53
N GLU A 339 12.24 -19.32 -9.21
CA GLU A 339 11.69 -18.05 -9.69
C GLU A 339 11.26 -17.09 -8.56
N TYR A 340 11.06 -17.60 -7.34
CA TYR A 340 10.76 -16.82 -6.15
C TYR A 340 11.99 -16.57 -5.27
N LEU A 341 13.20 -16.95 -5.71
CA LEU A 341 14.44 -16.63 -5.03
C LEU A 341 15.02 -15.31 -5.53
N TYR A 342 15.20 -14.34 -4.63
CA TYR A 342 15.88 -13.08 -4.92
C TYR A 342 17.26 -13.08 -4.28
N TYR A 343 18.33 -13.12 -5.08
CA TYR A 343 19.72 -13.28 -4.58
C TYR A 343 19.88 -14.47 -3.61
N GLY A 344 19.13 -15.54 -3.85
CA GLY A 344 19.11 -16.75 -3.01
C GLY A 344 18.20 -16.67 -1.78
N ILE A 345 17.57 -15.51 -1.52
CA ILE A 345 16.61 -15.29 -0.43
C ILE A 345 15.19 -15.69 -0.89
N PRO A 346 14.48 -16.54 -0.14
CA PRO A 346 13.12 -16.94 -0.48
C PRO A 346 12.10 -15.82 -0.34
N SER A 347 11.51 -15.36 -1.45
CA SER A 347 10.40 -14.40 -1.51
C SER A 347 10.46 -13.29 -0.42
N PRO A 348 11.49 -12.42 -0.45
CA PRO A 348 11.74 -11.46 0.62
C PRO A 348 10.55 -10.52 0.88
N TRP A 349 9.84 -10.12 -0.18
CA TRP A 349 8.65 -9.27 -0.06
C TRP A 349 7.46 -9.97 0.59
N LEU A 350 7.31 -11.29 0.40
CA LEU A 350 6.28 -12.06 1.11
C LEU A 350 6.63 -12.19 2.58
N GLN A 351 7.90 -12.44 2.92
CA GLN A 351 8.34 -12.47 4.31
C GLN A 351 8.07 -11.13 5.02
N ALA A 352 8.53 -10.02 4.42
CA ALA A 352 8.28 -8.68 4.94
C ALA A 352 6.77 -8.39 5.07
N ARG A 353 5.95 -8.75 4.08
CA ARG A 353 4.50 -8.55 4.12
C ARG A 353 3.80 -9.38 5.21
N CYS A 354 4.21 -10.62 5.43
CA CYS A 354 3.71 -11.44 6.52
C CYS A 354 4.05 -10.83 7.89
N LEU A 355 5.31 -10.41 8.09
CA LEU A 355 5.73 -9.75 9.32
C LEU A 355 4.95 -8.45 9.55
N ARG A 356 4.76 -7.65 8.50
CA ARG A 356 3.92 -6.44 8.56
C ARG A 356 2.47 -6.74 8.94
N ALA A 357 1.88 -7.81 8.41
CA ALA A 357 0.53 -8.22 8.79
C ALA A 357 0.45 -8.68 10.25
N LEU A 358 1.48 -9.37 10.75
CA LEU A 358 1.54 -9.82 12.15
C LEU A 358 1.62 -8.66 13.15
N GLN A 359 2.16 -7.50 12.76
CA GLN A 359 2.17 -6.30 13.60
C GLN A 359 0.76 -5.77 13.93
N LEU A 360 -0.28 -6.17 13.18
CA LEU A 360 -1.67 -5.79 13.48
C LEU A 360 -2.34 -6.71 14.51
N PHE A 361 -1.77 -7.89 14.75
CA PHE A 361 -2.33 -8.87 15.69
C PHE A 361 -1.65 -8.78 17.05
N PRO A 362 -2.36 -9.05 18.15
CA PRO A 362 -1.73 -9.29 19.44
C PRO A 362 -0.82 -10.53 19.40
N PRO A 363 0.05 -10.74 20.41
CA PRO A 363 0.83 -11.97 20.52
C PRO A 363 -0.08 -13.22 20.42
N PRO A 364 0.34 -14.28 19.70
CA PRO A 364 -0.50 -15.47 19.53
C PRO A 364 -0.88 -16.11 20.87
N ASP A 365 -2.14 -16.53 21.04
CA ASP A 365 -2.58 -17.19 22.27
C ASP A 365 -1.89 -18.55 22.46
N SER A 366 -1.76 -19.31 21.37
CA SER A 366 -1.17 -20.64 21.34
C SER A 366 0.32 -20.60 21.64
N ALA A 367 0.76 -21.33 22.67
CA ALA A 367 2.17 -21.46 23.02
C ALA A 367 3.00 -22.07 21.87
N ALA A 368 2.41 -22.95 21.05
CA ALA A 368 3.07 -23.54 19.89
C ALA A 368 3.32 -22.49 18.78
N GLU A 369 2.34 -21.61 18.54
CA GLU A 369 2.46 -20.54 17.54
C GLU A 369 3.42 -19.45 18.00
N ARG A 370 3.41 -19.09 19.29
CA ARG A 370 4.41 -18.20 19.89
C ARG A 370 5.83 -18.73 19.73
N LYS A 371 6.04 -20.01 20.04
CA LYS A 371 7.34 -20.66 19.86
C LYS A 371 7.77 -20.68 18.38
N SER A 372 6.88 -21.06 17.47
CA SER A 372 7.19 -21.07 16.03
C SER A 372 7.57 -19.66 15.54
N LEU A 373 6.82 -18.63 15.94
CA LEU A 373 7.15 -17.25 15.60
C LEU A 373 8.52 -16.83 16.15
N HIS A 374 8.81 -17.14 17.42
CA HIS A 374 10.11 -16.86 18.02
C HIS A 374 11.25 -17.52 17.24
N ASP A 375 11.13 -18.81 16.94
CA ASP A 375 12.13 -19.57 16.18
C ASP A 375 12.35 -18.96 14.77
N VAL A 376 11.27 -18.52 14.12
CA VAL A 376 11.34 -17.83 12.81
C VAL A 376 12.10 -16.50 12.92
N LEU A 377 11.79 -15.67 13.93
CA LEU A 377 12.46 -14.38 14.14
C LEU A 377 13.95 -14.57 14.42
N GLN A 378 14.32 -15.54 15.27
CA GLN A 378 15.71 -15.87 15.56
C GLN A 378 16.46 -16.34 14.30
N ASN A 379 15.82 -17.16 13.47
CA ASN A 379 16.41 -17.59 12.20
C ASN A 379 16.66 -16.41 11.25
N ILE A 380 15.72 -15.47 11.14
CA ILE A 380 15.89 -14.25 10.32
C ILE A 380 17.07 -13.41 10.82
N ILE A 381 17.17 -13.20 12.13
CA ILE A 381 18.26 -12.43 12.74
C ILE A 381 19.61 -13.13 12.52
N ALA A 382 19.66 -14.45 12.75
CA ALA A 382 20.86 -15.26 12.54
C ALA A 382 21.31 -15.21 11.08
N GLN A 383 20.41 -15.44 10.12
CA GLN A 383 20.70 -15.39 8.69
C GLN A 383 21.24 -14.01 8.26
N THR A 384 20.59 -12.93 8.71
CA THR A 384 21.00 -11.57 8.37
C THR A 384 22.36 -11.25 8.97
N SER A 385 22.60 -11.65 10.22
CA SER A 385 23.87 -11.42 10.90
C SER A 385 25.04 -12.15 10.24
N ALA A 386 24.82 -13.38 9.77
CA ALA A 386 25.82 -14.19 9.10
C ALA A 386 26.15 -13.66 7.70
N GLU A 387 25.16 -13.10 7.00
CA GLU A 387 25.37 -12.52 5.67
C GLU A 387 26.04 -11.14 5.75
N ALA A 388 25.72 -10.34 6.76
CA ALA A 388 26.37 -9.05 7.02
C ALA A 388 27.89 -9.18 7.19
N ALA A 389 28.38 -10.32 7.69
CA ALA A 389 29.81 -10.59 7.85
C ALA A 389 30.54 -10.89 6.53
N LYS A 390 29.82 -11.20 5.44
CA LYS A 390 30.41 -11.74 4.20
C LYS A 390 30.65 -10.70 3.10
N ASN A 391 30.48 -9.39 3.37
CA ASN A 391 30.52 -8.33 2.36
C ASN A 391 29.66 -8.69 1.13
N ALA A 392 28.43 -9.14 1.38
CA ALA A 392 27.50 -9.61 0.36
C ALA A 392 27.08 -8.50 -0.61
N ASN A 393 26.53 -8.90 -1.76
CA ASN A 393 25.94 -7.99 -2.75
C ASN A 393 24.95 -7.01 -2.06
N PRO A 394 25.03 -5.70 -2.31
CA PRO A 394 24.18 -4.70 -1.65
C PRO A 394 22.68 -5.00 -1.81
N ASN A 395 22.25 -5.56 -2.94
CA ASN A 395 20.85 -5.95 -3.15
C ASN A 395 20.41 -7.09 -2.23
N LYS A 396 21.30 -8.06 -1.97
CA LYS A 396 21.04 -9.16 -1.04
C LYS A 396 20.96 -8.64 0.39
N THR A 397 21.90 -7.78 0.79
CA THR A 397 21.93 -7.13 2.10
C THR A 397 20.66 -6.29 2.32
N ASN A 398 20.25 -5.50 1.33
CA ASN A 398 19.03 -4.68 1.41
C ASN A 398 17.77 -5.53 1.58
N ALA A 399 17.66 -6.65 0.86
CA ALA A 399 16.53 -7.56 0.99
C ALA A 399 16.48 -8.22 2.38
N LEU A 400 17.62 -8.65 2.93
CA LEU A 400 17.68 -9.19 4.30
C LEU A 400 17.35 -8.12 5.33
N ASN A 401 17.86 -6.90 5.17
CA ASN A 401 17.55 -5.77 6.03
C ASN A 401 16.06 -5.45 6.03
N ALA A 402 15.41 -5.45 4.87
CA ALA A 402 13.96 -5.23 4.78
C ALA A 402 13.17 -6.26 5.60
N ILE A 403 13.55 -7.54 5.54
CA ILE A 403 12.91 -8.59 6.35
C ILE A 403 13.21 -8.38 7.84
N LEU A 404 14.48 -8.10 8.17
CA LEU A 404 14.93 -7.91 9.56
C LEU A 404 14.20 -6.75 10.24
N PHE A 405 14.03 -5.61 9.59
CA PHE A 405 13.38 -4.45 10.21
C PHE A 405 11.89 -4.71 10.46
N GLU A 406 11.21 -5.44 9.58
CA GLU A 406 9.83 -5.88 9.85
C GLU A 406 9.77 -6.94 10.96
N ALA A 407 10.76 -7.82 11.05
CA ALA A 407 10.87 -8.81 12.13
C ALA A 407 11.10 -8.12 13.49
N LEU A 408 11.94 -7.10 13.52
CA LEU A 408 12.16 -6.25 14.69
C LEU A 408 10.88 -5.53 15.11
N ALA A 409 10.14 -4.97 14.16
CA ALA A 409 8.88 -4.30 14.45
C ALA A 409 7.83 -5.27 15.05
N VAL A 410 7.75 -6.52 14.57
CA VAL A 410 6.90 -7.55 15.20
C VAL A 410 7.36 -7.86 16.63
N ALA A 411 8.66 -8.08 16.83
CA ALA A 411 9.21 -8.37 18.15
C ALA A 411 8.93 -7.23 19.14
N LEU A 412 9.09 -5.98 18.71
CA LEU A 412 8.78 -4.80 19.50
C LEU A 412 7.28 -4.69 19.81
N HIS A 413 6.43 -4.86 18.80
CA HIS A 413 4.98 -4.80 18.99
C HIS A 413 4.52 -5.81 20.06
N HIS A 414 4.98 -7.07 19.96
CA HIS A 414 4.61 -8.11 20.92
C HIS A 414 5.21 -7.89 22.32
N ALA A 415 6.44 -7.40 22.39
CA ALA A 415 7.08 -7.09 23.67
C ALA A 415 6.41 -5.90 24.39
N SER A 416 5.93 -4.91 23.63
CA SER A 416 5.16 -3.80 24.20
C SER A 416 3.74 -4.23 24.63
N ALA A 417 3.05 -5.03 23.80
CA ALA A 417 1.70 -5.52 24.10
C ALA A 417 1.67 -6.42 25.34
N THR A 418 2.77 -7.12 25.64
CA THR A 418 2.84 -7.96 26.83
C THR A 418 2.98 -7.15 28.13
N ASN A 419 3.36 -5.86 28.11
CA ASN A 419 3.37 -4.82 29.18
C ASN A 419 3.68 -5.25 30.64
N ASN A 420 4.17 -6.48 30.83
CA ASN A 420 4.33 -7.25 32.06
C ASN A 420 5.41 -8.34 31.86
N ALA A 421 6.28 -8.22 30.85
CA ALA A 421 7.32 -9.21 30.59
C ALA A 421 8.36 -9.30 31.73
N ILE A 422 8.50 -8.26 32.56
CA ILE A 422 9.37 -8.31 33.75
C ILE A 422 8.69 -8.93 34.97
N ALA A 423 7.37 -8.77 35.16
CA ALA A 423 6.66 -9.41 36.27
C ALA A 423 6.31 -10.88 35.98
N ALA A 424 6.23 -11.26 34.70
CA ALA A 424 5.97 -12.63 34.28
C ALA A 424 7.25 -13.49 34.31
N THR A 425 7.42 -14.27 35.38
CA THR A 425 8.34 -15.42 35.39
C THR A 425 7.79 -16.50 34.46
N GLY A 426 8.34 -16.58 33.25
CA GLY A 426 7.96 -17.61 32.28
C GLY A 426 8.93 -17.71 31.09
N PRO A 427 8.94 -18.85 30.37
CA PRO A 427 9.82 -19.07 29.22
C PRO A 427 9.59 -18.08 28.08
N ASP A 428 8.36 -17.56 27.94
CA ASP A 428 7.98 -16.63 26.87
C ASP A 428 8.63 -15.25 27.03
N ALA A 429 8.65 -14.71 28.26
CA ALA A 429 9.33 -13.45 28.55
C ALA A 429 10.85 -13.53 28.35
N ALA A 430 11.45 -14.70 28.63
CA ALA A 430 12.87 -14.93 28.37
C ALA A 430 13.19 -14.95 26.87
N ASN A 431 12.31 -15.56 26.06
CA ASN A 431 12.43 -15.61 24.60
C ASN A 431 12.28 -14.22 23.97
N ASP A 432 11.33 -13.41 24.44
CA ASP A 432 11.15 -12.04 23.97
C ASP A 432 12.38 -11.17 24.30
N ARG A 433 12.90 -11.28 25.54
CA ARG A 433 14.13 -10.59 25.95
C ARG A 433 15.34 -11.01 25.13
N ALA A 434 15.49 -12.30 24.84
CA ALA A 434 16.57 -12.81 23.99
C ALA A 434 16.46 -12.25 22.55
N THR A 435 15.25 -12.16 22.01
CA THR A 435 14.99 -11.58 20.67
C THR A 435 15.35 -10.11 20.63
N LEU A 436 14.91 -9.33 21.60
CA LEU A 436 15.26 -7.92 21.71
C LEU A 436 16.76 -7.71 21.88
N GLY A 437 17.43 -8.52 22.72
CA GLY A 437 18.88 -8.45 22.90
C GLY A 437 19.68 -8.71 21.61
N SER A 438 19.30 -9.74 20.85
CA SER A 438 19.90 -10.03 19.54
C SER A 438 19.67 -8.89 18.54
N CYS A 439 18.49 -8.27 18.57
CA CYS A 439 18.18 -7.11 17.73
C CYS A 439 19.05 -5.90 18.10
N LEU A 440 19.12 -5.53 19.38
CA LEU A 440 19.96 -4.43 19.87
C LEU A 440 21.42 -4.59 19.45
N SER A 441 21.97 -5.80 19.60
CA SER A 441 23.35 -6.12 19.17
C SER A 441 23.55 -5.90 17.66
N LEU A 442 22.58 -6.30 16.84
CA LEU A 442 22.64 -6.09 15.39
C LEU A 442 22.48 -4.61 15.01
N MET A 443 21.61 -3.87 15.69
CA MET A 443 21.44 -2.42 15.49
C MET A 443 22.71 -1.67 15.87
N GLY A 444 23.35 -2.02 16.98
CA GLY A 444 24.66 -1.48 17.36
C GLY A 444 25.73 -1.68 16.28
N ARG A 445 25.74 -2.84 15.62
CA ARG A 445 26.62 -3.09 14.46
C ARG A 445 26.28 -2.19 13.27
N TYR A 446 25.01 -1.94 12.98
CA TYR A 446 24.59 -1.03 11.91
C TYR A 446 24.93 0.42 12.22
N LEU A 447 24.80 0.86 13.47
CA LEU A 447 25.22 2.19 13.90
C LEU A 447 26.72 2.43 13.69
N ALA A 448 27.55 1.44 14.03
CA ALA A 448 29.00 1.48 13.80
C ALA A 448 29.39 1.24 12.33
N GLY A 449 28.44 0.85 11.49
CA GLY A 449 28.65 0.53 10.08
C GLY A 449 28.90 1.76 9.21
N LYS A 450 29.40 1.51 8.00
CA LYS A 450 29.62 2.53 6.97
C LYS A 450 28.42 2.77 6.06
N ASP A 451 27.42 1.90 6.09
CA ASP A 451 26.22 2.02 5.25
C ASP A 451 25.27 3.07 5.86
N PRO A 452 25.08 4.23 5.19
CA PRO A 452 24.22 5.29 5.70
C PRO A 452 22.76 4.84 5.82
N ASN A 453 22.28 3.96 4.93
CA ASN A 453 20.90 3.48 4.95
C ASN A 453 20.65 2.59 6.17
N ALA A 454 21.55 1.63 6.43
CA ALA A 454 21.47 0.77 7.61
C ALA A 454 21.61 1.58 8.90
N LYS A 455 22.50 2.59 8.93
CA LYS A 455 22.68 3.49 10.08
C LYS A 455 21.39 4.28 10.36
N TYR A 456 20.79 4.88 9.33
CA TYR A 456 19.53 5.62 9.44
C TYR A 456 18.40 4.73 9.99
N LEU A 457 18.21 3.54 9.42
CA LEU A 457 17.17 2.61 9.85
C LEU A 457 17.38 2.10 11.27
N ALA A 458 18.64 1.87 11.67
CA ALA A 458 18.98 1.50 13.04
C ALA A 458 18.66 2.62 14.03
N LEU A 459 18.98 3.88 13.71
CA LEU A 459 18.63 5.03 14.55
C LEU A 459 17.10 5.20 14.70
N ASP A 460 16.34 5.11 13.59
CA ASP A 460 14.87 5.22 13.63
C ASP A 460 14.24 4.11 14.49
N SER A 461 14.71 2.88 14.29
CA SER A 461 14.20 1.71 15.02
C SER A 461 14.58 1.78 16.51
N LEU A 462 15.79 2.23 16.86
CA LEU A 462 16.21 2.41 18.25
C LEU A 462 15.42 3.54 18.93
N ALA A 463 15.08 4.61 18.20
CA ALA A 463 14.30 5.72 18.75
C ALA A 463 12.89 5.26 19.13
N ARG A 464 12.27 4.41 18.29
CA ARG A 464 10.98 3.76 18.59
C ARG A 464 11.08 2.83 19.80
N LEU A 465 12.13 2.02 19.87
CA LEU A 465 12.39 1.12 21.01
C LEU A 465 12.55 1.90 22.32
N ALA A 466 13.35 2.96 22.30
CA ALA A 466 13.61 3.81 23.46
C ALA A 466 12.33 4.50 23.96
N GLY A 467 11.48 4.99 23.06
CA GLY A 467 10.23 5.65 23.44
C GLY A 467 9.15 4.70 23.96
N GLY A 468 9.12 3.45 23.48
CA GLY A 468 8.06 2.48 23.81
C GLY A 468 8.37 1.55 24.99
N MET A 469 9.66 1.30 25.30
CA MET A 469 10.06 0.29 26.29
C MET A 469 11.20 0.78 27.19
N PRO A 470 10.92 1.23 28.43
CA PRO A 470 11.95 1.70 29.36
C PRO A 470 13.03 0.65 29.68
N GLU A 471 12.68 -0.63 29.61
CA GLU A 471 13.56 -1.77 29.89
C GLU A 471 14.68 -1.92 28.85
N VAL A 472 14.40 -1.50 27.61
CA VAL A 472 15.33 -1.60 26.48
C VAL A 472 16.33 -0.43 26.52
N LEU A 473 16.00 0.67 27.20
CA LEU A 473 16.84 1.87 27.33
C LEU A 473 18.24 1.55 27.85
N GLU A 474 18.36 0.64 28.82
CA GLU A 474 19.66 0.16 29.34
C GLU A 474 20.55 -0.35 28.20
N GLY A 475 19.99 -1.20 27.33
CA GLY A 475 20.71 -1.78 26.19
C GLY A 475 21.00 -0.74 25.09
N VAL A 476 20.08 0.19 24.85
CA VAL A 476 20.31 1.28 23.88
C VAL A 476 21.43 2.23 24.36
N ARG A 477 21.49 2.53 25.68
CA ARG A 477 22.52 3.38 26.28
C ARG A 477 23.93 2.85 26.07
N HIS A 478 24.12 1.54 25.94
CA HIS A 478 25.42 0.96 25.59
C HIS A 478 25.97 1.50 24.25
N HIS A 479 25.09 1.99 23.37
CA HIS A 479 25.46 2.58 22.08
C HIS A 479 25.45 4.12 22.09
N GLN A 480 25.23 4.79 23.22
CA GLN A 480 25.11 6.25 23.33
C GLN A 480 26.31 6.98 22.70
N ALA A 481 27.54 6.52 22.93
CA ALA A 481 28.74 7.12 22.33
C ALA A 481 28.72 7.07 20.79
N THR A 482 28.28 5.96 20.20
CA THR A 482 28.14 5.80 18.74
C THR A 482 27.02 6.68 18.19
N VAL A 483 25.92 6.84 18.94
CA VAL A 483 24.82 7.75 18.56
C VAL A 483 25.28 9.21 18.62
N MET A 484 26.02 9.61 19.65
CA MET A 484 26.61 10.95 19.75
C MET A 484 27.58 11.24 18.59
N ALA A 485 28.39 10.25 18.18
CA ALA A 485 29.23 10.38 16.99
C ALA A 485 28.42 10.61 15.70
N SER A 486 27.20 10.06 15.62
CA SER A 486 26.30 10.23 14.47
C SER A 486 25.72 11.66 14.33
N LEU A 487 25.81 12.51 15.36
CA LEU A 487 25.50 13.95 15.24
C LEU A 487 26.47 14.69 14.31
N LYS A 488 27.65 14.12 14.06
CA LYS A 488 28.68 14.69 13.18
C LYS A 488 28.66 14.04 11.78
N ASP A 489 27.65 13.23 11.48
CA ASP A 489 27.50 12.58 10.18
C ASP A 489 27.24 13.61 9.06
N PRO A 490 27.82 13.45 7.86
CA PRO A 490 27.58 14.36 6.74
C PRO A 490 26.10 14.43 6.32
N ASP A 491 25.32 13.37 6.55
CA ASP A 491 23.90 13.35 6.20
C ASP A 491 23.02 14.01 7.28
N VAL A 492 22.30 15.07 6.91
CA VAL A 492 21.37 15.80 7.79
C VAL A 492 20.28 14.89 8.36
N SER A 493 19.79 13.92 7.58
CA SER A 493 18.73 13.00 8.00
C SER A 493 19.20 12.05 9.11
N ILE A 494 20.45 11.57 9.03
CA ILE A 494 21.09 10.75 10.08
C ILE A 494 21.30 11.58 11.34
N ARG A 495 21.77 12.82 11.20
CA ARG A 495 21.92 13.75 12.34
C ARG A 495 20.60 13.97 13.08
N ARG A 496 19.50 14.19 12.35
CA ARG A 496 18.16 14.34 12.93
C ARG A 496 17.70 13.09 13.68
N ARG A 497 17.87 11.90 13.11
CA ARG A 497 17.52 10.64 13.79
C ARG A 497 18.37 10.35 15.01
N ALA A 498 19.66 10.70 14.97
CA ALA A 498 20.53 10.61 16.14
C ALA A 498 20.05 11.54 17.25
N LEU A 499 19.60 12.75 16.91
CA LEU A 499 19.00 13.69 17.85
C LEU A 499 17.69 13.17 18.46
N ASP A 500 16.78 12.62 17.65
CA ASP A 500 15.55 11.96 18.13
C ASP A 500 15.87 10.89 19.18
N LEU A 501 16.81 10.01 18.86
CA LEU A 501 17.22 8.92 19.72
C LEU A 501 17.86 9.40 21.02
N LEU A 502 18.76 10.38 20.96
CA LEU A 502 19.39 10.98 22.14
C LEU A 502 18.37 11.62 23.09
N PHE A 503 17.33 12.25 22.53
CA PHE A 503 16.24 12.79 23.33
C PHE A 503 15.42 11.68 24.00
N SER A 504 15.07 10.62 23.25
CA SER A 504 14.30 9.49 23.79
C SER A 504 15.03 8.69 24.88
N MET A 505 16.37 8.65 24.86
CA MET A 505 17.17 7.98 25.89
C MET A 505 17.59 8.88 27.05
N CYS A 506 17.25 10.17 27.00
CA CYS A 506 17.66 11.13 28.01
C CYS A 506 16.90 10.91 29.32
N ASP A 507 17.63 10.70 30.40
CA ASP A 507 17.14 10.64 31.77
C ASP A 507 17.90 11.65 32.65
N SER A 508 17.50 11.77 33.92
CA SER A 508 18.12 12.71 34.85
C SER A 508 19.65 12.51 35.03
N ALA A 509 20.17 11.31 34.77
CA ALA A 509 21.59 10.99 34.94
C ALA A 509 22.41 11.28 33.68
N SER A 510 21.85 11.04 32.49
CA SER A 510 22.48 11.25 31.18
C SER A 510 22.29 12.67 30.62
N ALA A 511 21.29 13.40 31.12
CA ALA A 511 21.00 14.78 30.74
C ALA A 511 22.21 15.72 30.67
N PRO A 512 23.12 15.80 31.66
CA PRO A 512 24.24 16.74 31.58
C PRO A 512 25.19 16.45 30.41
N GLU A 513 25.42 15.18 30.08
CA GLU A 513 26.29 14.78 28.97
C GLU A 513 25.61 15.04 27.62
N VAL A 514 24.35 14.60 27.48
CA VAL A 514 23.57 14.77 26.25
C VAL A 514 23.38 16.25 25.93
N VAL A 515 22.91 17.06 26.89
CA VAL A 515 22.72 18.50 26.72
C VAL A 515 24.04 19.20 26.40
N GLY A 516 25.14 18.79 27.04
CA GLY A 516 26.47 19.34 26.77
C GLY A 516 26.91 19.15 25.32
N GLU A 517 26.72 17.97 24.73
CA GLU A 517 27.07 17.71 23.33
C GLU A 517 26.08 18.38 22.35
N LEU A 518 24.79 18.43 22.69
CA LEU A 518 23.78 19.15 21.89
C LEU A 518 24.07 20.65 21.80
N LEU A 519 24.52 21.28 22.89
CA LEU A 519 24.92 22.70 22.90
C LEU A 519 26.14 22.94 22.00
N LYS A 520 27.12 22.03 21.99
CA LYS A 520 28.26 22.12 21.05
C LYS A 520 27.80 21.95 19.60
N HIS A 521 26.86 21.04 19.35
CA HIS A 521 26.32 20.82 18.01
C HIS A 521 25.50 22.01 17.51
N LEU A 522 24.75 22.69 18.39
CA LEU A 522 23.91 23.84 18.06
C LEU A 522 24.69 24.98 17.38
N VAL A 523 25.97 25.17 17.74
CA VAL A 523 26.83 26.21 17.17
C VAL A 523 27.11 25.97 15.68
N VAL A 524 27.21 24.69 15.28
CA VAL A 524 27.61 24.27 13.92
C VAL A 524 26.42 23.76 13.11
N ALA A 525 25.29 23.47 13.74
CA ALA A 525 24.09 22.93 13.09
C ALA A 525 23.50 23.90 12.05
N ASP A 526 22.87 23.34 11.01
CA ASP A 526 22.16 24.08 9.97
C ASP A 526 20.87 24.73 10.53
N PHE A 527 20.42 25.85 9.95
CA PHE A 527 19.28 26.63 10.45
C PHE A 527 18.02 25.78 10.68
N GLY A 528 17.71 24.86 9.76
CA GLY A 528 16.56 23.96 9.85
C GLY A 528 16.68 22.80 10.85
N VAL A 529 17.80 22.66 11.57
CA VAL A 529 17.98 21.71 12.69
C VAL A 529 18.06 22.45 14.03
N ARG A 530 18.49 23.73 14.01
CA ARG A 530 18.63 24.56 15.23
C ARG A 530 17.30 24.76 15.97
N GLU A 531 16.22 25.03 15.24
CA GLU A 531 14.90 25.23 15.85
C GLU A 531 14.45 23.99 16.63
N GLU A 532 14.56 22.81 16.00
CA GLU A 532 14.21 21.53 16.61
C GLU A 532 15.11 21.19 17.82
N LEU A 533 16.43 21.45 17.70
CA LEU A 533 17.39 21.30 18.80
C LEU A 533 17.01 22.16 20.01
N VAL A 534 16.64 23.42 19.81
CA VAL A 534 16.27 24.35 20.88
C VAL A 534 14.97 23.90 21.56
N LEU A 535 13.98 23.45 20.79
CA LEU A 535 12.72 22.91 21.34
C LEU A 535 12.95 21.67 22.20
N LYS A 536 13.81 20.74 21.75
CA LYS A 536 14.17 19.53 22.50
C LYS A 536 14.98 19.85 23.76
N LEU A 537 15.97 20.75 23.67
CA LEU A 537 16.73 21.22 24.82
C LEU A 537 15.85 21.87 25.91
N ARG A 538 14.78 22.57 25.51
CA ARG A 538 13.82 23.16 26.45
C ARG A 538 12.99 22.11 27.19
N ARG A 539 12.65 20.99 26.53
CA ARG A 539 11.84 19.90 27.11
C ARG A 539 12.66 18.94 27.99
N SER A 540 13.99 18.95 27.88
CA SER A 540 14.90 18.11 28.70
C SER A 540 15.31 18.75 30.04
N ARG A 541 14.81 19.96 30.36
CA ARG A 541 14.89 20.58 31.69
C ARG A 541 13.58 20.35 32.43
#